data_AF-A0A261AHJ1-F1
#
_entry.id   AF-A0A261AHJ1-F1
#
_cell.length_a   1.000
_cell.length_b   1.000
_cell.length_c   1.000
_cell.angle_alpha   90.00
_cell.angle_beta   90.00
_cell.angle_gamma   90.00
#
_symmetry.space_group_name_H-M   'P 1'
#
loop_
_entity.id
_entity.type
_entity.pdbx_description
1 polymer ?
#
loop_
_entity_poly.entity_id
_entity_poly.type
_entity_poly.pdbx_seq_one_letter_code
_entity_poly.pdbx_strand_id
1 'polypeptide(L)'
;MHSLNFFCLILIILLGAGAADVPECTGTVQFNPPNRTYDVIWYPTNSSVAPTFPMNYECLYQINVPQGWSSYIELKFLPTTNTTANNSFVQVIDFNQRVEIIYYTDLDKFYFIAPGGRIKISTKDTSAQFQFSVQWFSEINPDRYDYANVTELDTQPYITNYLFKGNQVTAETRVSIITIPPSDSYLLETHLKALRSILIFDGPNVNSTCLGTALQLFNNNRQYVTSGRVVTVIPLQPISYWSDSQLMFQDFENTKDITEYRSVYCLGYCDPIVMDGSKTPSAFSTFSPSGYANDCLMSVSGTGNLDVYYGGKTDSKSNLIASYSEASNELMLPQMLRGVVRTYVLTGGIATVNITHNSDACLIMKKNQKGFITSPFYKTGLTRLFSHIDSIFIYSDGLYKYTFNIQDVDLSQNNSLRLSVIHNKSRVYDILYNATNLPSLNESVSAVGTEWDIKYSGDYDRINGGYFIKYDVVKVNSAPSYLSNFVATVVSVWFFLCMMF
;
A
#
# COMPACT_ATOMS: atom_id res chain seq x y z
N MET A 1 79.92 -24.57 -23.08
CA MET A 1 79.47 -23.41 -22.28
C MET A 1 78.17 -22.89 -22.87
N HIS A 2 77.02 -23.28 -22.32
CA HIS A 2 75.75 -22.56 -22.44
C HIS A 2 74.73 -23.25 -21.53
N SER A 3 74.62 -22.74 -20.31
CA SER A 3 73.56 -23.05 -19.34
C SER A 3 73.26 -21.75 -18.62
N LEU A 4 72.46 -20.89 -19.25
CA LEU A 4 71.89 -19.72 -18.60
C LEU A 4 70.64 -19.27 -19.37
N ASN A 5 69.62 -20.12 -19.40
CA ASN A 5 68.31 -19.79 -19.95
C ASN A 5 67.26 -20.72 -19.34
N PHE A 6 67.06 -20.68 -18.02
CA PHE A 6 65.92 -21.41 -17.40
C PHE A 6 65.52 -20.94 -15.99
N PHE A 7 65.77 -19.68 -15.62
CA PHE A 7 65.48 -19.23 -14.24
C PHE A 7 64.72 -17.91 -14.06
N CYS A 8 64.12 -17.34 -15.12
CA CYS A 8 63.32 -16.11 -15.01
C CYS A 8 61.87 -16.23 -15.52
N LEU A 9 61.32 -17.44 -15.67
CA LEU A 9 59.95 -17.63 -16.18
C LEU A 9 59.03 -18.50 -15.29
N ILE A 10 59.33 -18.58 -13.99
CA ILE A 10 58.44 -19.19 -12.98
C ILE A 10 58.29 -18.24 -11.78
N LEU A 11 57.94 -16.98 -12.04
CA LEU A 11 57.55 -16.04 -10.99
C LEU A 11 56.40 -15.12 -11.45
N ILE A 12 55.46 -15.65 -12.26
CA ILE A 12 54.21 -14.95 -12.66
C ILE A 12 52.96 -15.85 -12.44
N ILE A 13 53.04 -16.93 -11.63
CA ILE A 13 51.87 -17.83 -11.42
C ILE A 13 51.37 -17.90 -9.95
N LEU A 14 51.95 -17.15 -9.00
CA LEU A 14 51.54 -17.23 -7.59
C LEU A 14 51.16 -15.88 -6.95
N LEU A 15 50.53 -15.02 -7.75
CA LEU A 15 49.64 -13.97 -7.23
C LEU A 15 48.21 -14.21 -7.74
N GLY A 16 47.76 -15.47 -7.65
CA GLY A 16 46.33 -15.72 -7.53
C GLY A 16 45.91 -15.13 -6.19
N ALA A 17 45.19 -14.02 -6.22
CA ALA A 17 44.41 -13.59 -5.06
C ALA A 17 43.69 -14.84 -4.54
N GLY A 18 43.99 -15.26 -3.31
CA GLY A 18 43.47 -16.50 -2.75
C GLY A 18 41.95 -16.51 -2.86
N ALA A 19 41.42 -17.24 -3.84
CA ALA A 19 40.03 -17.65 -3.81
C ALA A 19 39.93 -18.52 -2.55
N ALA A 20 39.16 -18.06 -1.56
CA ALA A 20 38.94 -18.85 -0.36
C ALA A 20 38.41 -20.22 -0.78
N ASP A 21 39.06 -21.30 -0.31
CA ASP A 21 38.62 -22.66 -0.58
C ASP A 21 37.17 -22.81 -0.12
N VAL A 22 36.32 -23.32 -1.02
CA VAL A 22 34.92 -23.60 -0.71
C VAL A 22 34.88 -24.74 0.30
N PRO A 23 34.36 -24.54 1.53
CA PRO A 23 34.35 -25.60 2.53
C PRO A 23 33.52 -26.79 2.08
N GLU A 24 34.02 -28.01 2.33
CA GLU A 24 33.25 -29.23 2.12
C GLU A 24 32.01 -29.24 3.04
N CYS A 25 30.86 -29.61 2.49
CA CYS A 25 29.64 -29.76 3.29
C CYS A 25 29.48 -31.21 3.77
N THR A 26 29.92 -31.47 5.00
CA THR A 26 29.75 -32.78 5.66
C THR A 26 28.59 -32.72 6.65
N GLY A 27 27.37 -32.91 6.15
CA GLY A 27 26.15 -32.86 6.95
C GLY A 27 25.67 -31.42 7.21
N THR A 28 25.09 -31.18 8.39
CA THR A 28 24.59 -29.83 8.77
C THR A 28 25.68 -29.03 9.46
N VAL A 29 26.06 -27.90 8.87
CA VAL A 29 27.01 -26.96 9.46
C VAL A 29 26.26 -26.05 10.45
N GLN A 30 26.71 -25.99 11.70
CA GLN A 30 26.01 -25.26 12.76
C GLN A 30 26.73 -23.98 13.15
N PHE A 31 25.96 -22.91 13.36
CA PHE A 31 26.41 -21.61 13.84
C PHE A 31 25.73 -21.33 15.17
N ASN A 32 26.54 -21.17 16.22
CA ASN A 32 26.10 -20.85 17.56
C ASN A 32 26.44 -19.40 17.90
N PRO A 33 25.67 -18.75 18.80
CA PRO A 33 25.95 -17.40 19.23
C PRO A 33 27.37 -17.31 19.82
N PRO A 34 28.15 -16.27 19.46
CA PRO A 34 29.45 -16.00 20.08
C PRO A 34 29.29 -15.55 21.54
N ASN A 35 30.38 -15.60 22.29
CA ASN A 35 30.40 -15.13 23.69
C ASN A 35 30.07 -13.63 23.82
N ARG A 36 30.31 -12.83 22.77
CA ARG A 36 29.95 -11.41 22.72
C ARG A 36 28.95 -11.18 21.59
N THR A 37 27.80 -10.60 21.90
CA THR A 37 26.68 -10.41 20.96
C THR A 37 27.01 -9.49 19.77
N TYR A 38 28.02 -8.63 19.88
CA TYR A 38 28.43 -7.77 18.76
C TYR A 38 29.38 -8.45 17.76
N ASP A 39 29.83 -9.67 18.03
CA ASP A 39 30.72 -10.39 17.11
C ASP A 39 29.92 -10.91 15.91
N VAL A 40 30.41 -10.59 14.71
CA VAL A 40 29.83 -11.08 13.44
C VAL A 40 30.62 -12.30 12.98
N ILE A 41 29.92 -13.41 12.75
CA ILE A 41 30.53 -14.61 12.17
C ILE A 41 30.29 -14.60 10.67
N TRP A 42 31.34 -14.78 9.89
CA TRP A 42 31.30 -14.79 8.43
C TRP A 42 31.47 -16.21 7.91
N TYR A 43 30.71 -16.55 6.87
CA TYR A 43 30.86 -17.81 6.15
C TYR A 43 30.87 -17.59 4.63
N PRO A 44 31.79 -18.23 3.89
CA PRO A 44 32.98 -18.92 4.39
C PRO A 44 34.13 -17.95 4.73
N THR A 45 34.00 -16.66 4.37
CA THR A 45 35.05 -15.64 4.54
C THR A 45 34.44 -14.26 4.79
N ASN A 46 35.21 -13.33 5.37
CA ASN A 46 34.89 -11.90 5.49
C ASN A 46 35.53 -11.09 4.35
N SER A 47 35.61 -11.68 3.15
CA SER A 47 36.14 -11.02 1.96
C SER A 47 35.04 -10.20 1.27
N SER A 48 35.41 -9.08 0.65
CA SER A 48 34.52 -8.33 -0.24
C SER A 48 34.18 -9.10 -1.52
N VAL A 49 35.02 -10.09 -1.87
CA VAL A 49 34.79 -11.01 -2.99
C VAL A 49 34.30 -12.33 -2.40
N ALA A 50 33.00 -12.59 -2.55
CA ALA A 50 32.39 -13.85 -2.17
C ALA A 50 32.97 -15.00 -3.02
N PRO A 51 33.35 -16.14 -2.43
CA PRO A 51 33.88 -17.26 -3.18
C PRO A 51 32.79 -17.93 -4.02
N THR A 52 33.22 -18.50 -5.15
CA THR A 52 32.35 -19.18 -6.10
C THR A 52 32.24 -20.66 -5.73
N PHE A 53 31.06 -21.08 -5.30
CA PHE A 53 30.70 -22.47 -5.03
C PHE A 53 30.51 -23.23 -6.35
N PRO A 54 31.01 -24.47 -6.45
CA PRO A 54 30.92 -25.25 -7.68
C PRO A 54 29.48 -25.68 -7.98
N MET A 55 29.27 -26.22 -9.19
CA MET A 55 28.04 -26.93 -9.56
C MET A 55 27.83 -28.15 -8.66
N ASN A 56 26.58 -28.60 -8.54
CA ASN A 56 26.12 -29.74 -7.75
C ASN A 56 26.51 -29.67 -6.27
N TYR A 57 26.66 -28.45 -5.75
CA TYR A 57 26.90 -28.20 -4.35
C TYR A 57 25.58 -28.05 -3.62
N GLU A 58 25.37 -28.89 -2.62
CA GLU A 58 24.27 -28.77 -1.67
C GLU A 58 24.82 -28.68 -0.25
N CYS A 59 24.30 -27.74 0.53
CA CYS A 59 24.65 -27.67 1.94
C CYS A 59 23.51 -27.12 2.79
N LEU A 60 23.45 -27.58 4.04
CA LEU A 60 22.51 -27.10 5.04
C LEU A 60 23.27 -26.43 6.18
N TYR A 61 22.97 -25.15 6.39
CA TYR A 61 23.49 -24.34 7.49
C TYR A 61 22.38 -24.13 8.53
N GLN A 62 22.67 -24.38 9.79
CA GLN A 62 21.77 -24.18 10.92
C GLN A 62 22.25 -22.99 11.74
N ILE A 63 21.41 -21.98 11.89
CA ILE A 63 21.64 -20.84 12.78
C ILE A 63 20.87 -21.12 14.07
N ASN A 64 21.60 -21.30 15.18
CA ASN A 64 20.99 -21.54 16.49
C ASN A 64 20.77 -20.22 17.21
N VAL A 65 19.56 -20.00 17.74
CA VAL A 65 19.20 -18.78 18.47
C VAL A 65 18.64 -19.14 19.85
N PRO A 66 19.28 -18.69 20.95
CA PRO A 66 18.78 -18.93 22.30
C PRO A 66 17.42 -18.26 22.57
N GLN A 67 16.68 -18.77 23.56
CA GLN A 67 15.42 -18.16 23.99
C GLN A 67 15.63 -16.70 24.41
N GLY A 68 14.74 -15.81 23.95
CA GLY A 68 14.81 -14.37 24.23
C GLY A 68 15.85 -13.59 23.40
N TRP A 69 16.54 -14.27 22.47
CA TRP A 69 17.50 -13.67 21.56
C TRP A 69 16.94 -13.63 20.13
N SER A 70 17.56 -12.80 19.30
CA SER A 70 17.36 -12.80 17.84
C SER A 70 18.71 -12.89 17.14
N SER A 71 18.68 -13.20 15.86
CA SER A 71 19.81 -13.02 14.96
C SER A 71 19.32 -12.51 13.62
N TYR A 72 20.21 -11.87 12.86
CA TYR A 72 20.00 -11.78 11.42
C TYR A 72 21.21 -12.35 10.68
N ILE A 73 20.94 -12.78 9.46
CA ILE A 73 21.97 -13.03 8.45
C ILE A 73 21.91 -11.95 7.38
N GLU A 74 23.06 -11.63 6.82
CA GLU A 74 23.15 -10.87 5.57
C GLU A 74 23.64 -11.84 4.50
N LEU A 75 22.81 -12.11 3.50
CA LEU A 75 23.03 -13.16 2.51
C LEU A 75 23.40 -12.59 1.15
N LYS A 76 24.45 -13.15 0.56
CA LYS A 76 24.87 -12.97 -0.82
C LYS A 76 24.74 -14.27 -1.58
N PHE A 77 24.03 -14.23 -2.69
CA PHE A 77 23.87 -15.35 -3.61
C PHE A 77 23.75 -14.85 -5.06
N LEU A 78 24.81 -15.03 -5.84
CA LEU A 78 24.90 -14.59 -7.24
C LEU A 78 25.24 -15.79 -8.15
N PRO A 79 24.26 -16.39 -8.85
CA PRO A 79 24.53 -17.39 -9.87
C PRO A 79 25.45 -16.85 -10.97
N THR A 80 26.41 -17.65 -11.45
CA THR A 80 27.38 -17.22 -12.47
C THR A 80 26.77 -17.12 -13.86
N THR A 81 25.71 -17.88 -14.12
CA THR A 81 24.91 -17.78 -15.34
C THR A 81 23.52 -17.25 -14.99
N ASN A 82 23.13 -16.14 -15.62
CA ASN A 82 21.75 -15.64 -15.59
C ASN A 82 20.86 -16.57 -16.43
N THR A 83 20.65 -17.80 -15.98
CA THR A 83 19.68 -18.67 -16.63
C THR A 83 18.30 -18.29 -16.13
N THR A 84 17.41 -17.90 -17.04
CA THR A 84 15.95 -17.80 -16.82
C THR A 84 15.30 -19.08 -16.27
N ALA A 85 16.07 -20.17 -16.13
CA ALA A 85 15.64 -21.47 -15.67
C ALA A 85 15.50 -21.62 -14.14
N ASN A 86 15.87 -20.63 -13.31
CA ASN A 86 15.73 -20.72 -11.83
C ASN A 86 16.32 -22.02 -11.23
N ASN A 87 17.42 -22.52 -11.82
CA ASN A 87 17.95 -23.84 -11.47
C ASN A 87 18.74 -23.86 -10.16
N SER A 88 19.40 -22.76 -9.81
CA SER A 88 20.15 -22.60 -8.56
C SER A 88 19.44 -21.64 -7.62
N PHE A 89 19.42 -21.99 -6.35
CA PHE A 89 18.71 -21.21 -5.33
C PHE A 89 19.30 -21.42 -3.94
N VAL A 90 18.92 -20.50 -3.05
CA VAL A 90 19.06 -20.63 -1.61
C VAL A 90 17.66 -20.68 -1.00
N GLN A 91 17.42 -21.63 -0.10
CA GLN A 91 16.23 -21.66 0.75
C GLN A 91 16.59 -21.10 2.12
N VAL A 92 15.88 -20.06 2.54
CA VAL A 92 15.91 -19.58 3.92
C VAL A 92 14.68 -20.14 4.63
N ILE A 93 14.90 -20.92 5.68
CA ILE A 93 13.88 -21.60 6.47
C ILE A 93 13.82 -20.93 7.84
N ASP A 94 12.71 -20.28 8.16
CA ASP A 94 12.57 -19.53 9.40
C ASP A 94 12.27 -20.42 10.63
N PHE A 95 12.12 -19.76 11.79
CA PHE A 95 11.78 -20.39 13.07
C PHE A 95 10.41 -21.10 13.06
N ASN A 96 9.51 -20.72 12.16
CA ASN A 96 8.20 -21.32 11.93
C ASN A 96 8.22 -22.37 10.80
N GLN A 97 9.40 -22.79 10.34
CA GLN A 97 9.59 -23.75 9.24
C GLN A 97 9.06 -23.28 7.88
N ARG A 98 8.81 -21.98 7.72
CA ARG A 98 8.41 -21.39 6.43
C ARG A 98 9.65 -21.20 5.57
N VAL A 99 9.49 -21.44 4.27
CA VAL A 99 10.59 -21.44 3.30
C VAL A 99 10.45 -20.26 2.37
N GLU A 100 11.50 -19.44 2.29
CA GLU A 100 11.69 -18.42 1.27
C GLU A 100 12.75 -18.89 0.26
N ILE A 101 12.43 -18.90 -1.03
CA ILE A 101 13.34 -19.32 -2.09
C ILE A 101 13.96 -18.09 -2.75
N ILE A 102 15.29 -18.02 -2.71
CA ILE A 102 16.09 -16.90 -3.20
C ILE A 102 16.88 -17.37 -4.42
N TYR A 103 16.59 -16.77 -5.57
CA TYR A 103 17.31 -17.05 -6.82
C TYR A 103 18.50 -16.11 -7.05
N TYR A 104 18.45 -14.93 -6.45
CA TYR A 104 19.47 -13.92 -6.54
C TYR A 104 19.35 -12.97 -5.35
N THR A 105 20.47 -12.63 -4.71
CA THR A 105 20.55 -11.54 -3.73
C THR A 105 21.99 -11.09 -3.56
N ASP A 106 22.22 -9.81 -3.28
CA ASP A 106 23.58 -9.31 -2.99
C ASP A 106 23.85 -9.27 -1.48
N LEU A 107 22.99 -8.60 -0.69
CA LEU A 107 23.16 -8.43 0.76
C LEU A 107 21.80 -8.33 1.48
N ASP A 108 20.81 -9.15 1.10
CA ASP A 108 19.52 -9.11 1.78
C ASP A 108 19.61 -9.70 3.20
N LYS A 109 18.88 -9.08 4.13
CA LYS A 109 18.81 -9.53 5.52
C LYS A 109 17.65 -10.48 5.78
N PHE A 110 17.90 -11.51 6.57
CA PHE A 110 16.90 -12.46 7.06
C PHE A 110 17.03 -12.62 8.56
N TYR A 111 15.90 -12.65 9.26
CA TYR A 111 15.85 -12.57 10.72
C TYR A 111 15.34 -13.88 11.31
N PHE A 112 15.92 -14.26 12.45
CA PHE A 112 15.55 -15.45 13.19
C PHE A 112 15.39 -15.12 14.68
N ILE A 113 14.43 -15.78 15.32
CA ILE A 113 14.29 -15.86 16.78
C ILE A 113 14.42 -17.33 17.20
N ALA A 114 14.45 -17.59 18.50
CA ALA A 114 14.49 -18.94 19.04
C ALA A 114 13.44 -19.87 18.40
N PRO A 115 13.79 -21.11 18.03
CA PRO A 115 15.09 -21.78 18.25
C PRO A 115 16.17 -21.44 17.19
N GLY A 116 15.85 -20.61 16.20
CA GLY A 116 16.71 -20.25 15.09
C GLY A 116 16.12 -20.64 13.73
N GLY A 117 16.98 -20.79 12.73
CA GLY A 117 16.56 -21.07 11.35
C GLY A 117 17.62 -21.80 10.55
N ARG A 118 17.34 -22.06 9.28
CA ARG A 118 18.22 -22.81 8.38
C ARG A 118 18.41 -22.10 7.04
N ILE A 119 19.56 -22.30 6.43
CA ILE A 119 19.87 -21.87 5.07
C ILE A 119 20.26 -23.12 4.30
N LYS A 120 19.57 -23.42 3.19
CA LYS A 120 19.95 -24.52 2.28
C LYS A 120 20.38 -23.94 0.95
N ILE A 121 21.63 -24.12 0.56
CA ILE A 121 22.12 -23.79 -0.79
C ILE A 121 21.97 -25.01 -1.70
N SER A 122 21.59 -24.78 -2.94
CA SER A 122 21.55 -25.77 -4.01
C SER A 122 22.00 -25.14 -5.32
N THR A 123 23.23 -25.42 -5.76
CA THR A 123 23.81 -24.86 -6.99
C THR A 123 23.54 -25.70 -8.25
N LYS A 124 22.99 -26.92 -8.13
CA LYS A 124 22.59 -27.79 -9.26
C LYS A 124 23.55 -27.72 -10.47
N ASP A 125 23.13 -27.12 -11.57
CA ASP A 125 23.85 -27.08 -12.86
C ASP A 125 24.61 -25.78 -13.11
N THR A 126 24.66 -24.84 -12.16
CA THR A 126 25.42 -23.58 -12.30
C THR A 126 26.15 -23.20 -11.01
N SER A 127 27.43 -22.82 -11.13
CA SER A 127 28.18 -22.30 -9.99
C SER A 127 27.62 -20.96 -9.53
N ALA A 128 27.80 -20.62 -8.26
CA ALA A 128 27.26 -19.39 -7.68
C ALA A 128 28.22 -18.81 -6.66
N GLN A 129 28.34 -17.48 -6.61
CA GLN A 129 28.96 -16.81 -5.47
C GLN A 129 28.00 -16.91 -4.29
N PHE A 130 28.51 -17.36 -3.14
CA PHE A 130 27.72 -17.49 -1.93
C PHE A 130 28.53 -17.07 -0.71
N GLN A 131 27.90 -16.26 0.14
CA GLN A 131 28.47 -15.80 1.39
C GLN A 131 27.32 -15.38 2.30
N PHE A 132 27.46 -15.58 3.59
CA PHE A 132 26.61 -14.90 4.55
C PHE A 132 27.40 -14.51 5.79
N SER A 133 26.95 -13.44 6.43
CA SER A 133 27.32 -13.14 7.81
C SER A 133 26.16 -13.45 8.74
N VAL A 134 26.44 -13.67 10.01
CA VAL A 134 25.44 -13.84 11.05
C VAL A 134 25.83 -13.04 12.28
N GLN A 135 24.86 -12.32 12.84
CA GLN A 135 25.01 -11.55 14.07
C GLN A 135 23.83 -11.82 14.99
N TRP A 136 24.11 -12.00 16.28
CA TRP A 136 23.11 -12.26 17.32
C TRP A 136 22.91 -11.05 18.22
N PHE A 137 21.70 -10.92 18.75
CA PHE A 137 21.35 -9.85 19.66
C PHE A 137 20.66 -10.46 20.87
N SER A 138 21.23 -10.22 22.05
CA SER A 138 20.54 -10.45 23.30
C SER A 138 19.37 -9.47 23.40
N GLU A 139 18.23 -9.95 23.91
CA GLU A 139 17.02 -9.16 24.18
C GLU A 139 16.26 -8.72 22.92
N ILE A 140 15.23 -9.51 22.58
CA ILE A 140 14.27 -9.15 21.52
C ILE A 140 13.17 -8.20 22.00
N ASN A 141 13.08 -7.96 23.31
CA ASN A 141 12.01 -7.18 23.90
C ASN A 141 12.35 -5.68 23.85
N PRO A 142 11.55 -4.82 23.18
CA PRO A 142 11.78 -3.39 23.17
C PRO A 142 11.59 -2.77 24.56
N ASP A 143 12.41 -1.77 24.88
CA ASP A 143 12.28 -1.00 26.13
C ASP A 143 10.97 -0.23 26.25
N ARG A 144 10.30 0.01 25.13
CA ARG A 144 9.07 0.82 25.04
C ARG A 144 8.07 0.21 24.08
N TYR A 145 6.82 0.27 24.51
CA TYR A 145 5.65 -0.13 23.75
C TYR A 145 4.72 1.05 23.52
N ASP A 146 4.19 1.16 22.31
CA ASP A 146 3.00 1.94 22.03
C ASP A 146 1.79 1.00 22.18
N TYR A 147 0.75 1.47 22.88
CA TYR A 147 -0.45 0.69 23.18
C TYR A 147 -1.65 1.26 22.44
N ALA A 148 -2.49 0.37 21.89
CA ALA A 148 -3.74 0.75 21.26
C ALA A 148 -4.84 -0.27 21.57
N ASN A 149 -6.08 0.20 21.47
CA ASN A 149 -7.26 -0.63 21.58
C ASN A 149 -8.07 -0.50 20.29
N VAL A 150 -8.66 -1.61 19.85
CA VAL A 150 -9.60 -1.66 18.73
C VAL A 150 -10.89 -2.33 19.19
N THR A 151 -12.03 -1.88 18.67
CA THR A 151 -13.36 -2.37 19.03
C THR A 151 -14.19 -2.68 17.78
N GLU A 152 -15.29 -3.41 17.94
CA GLU A 152 -16.22 -3.66 16.82
C GLU A 152 -16.85 -2.36 16.31
N LEU A 153 -17.03 -1.36 17.19
CA LEU A 153 -17.65 -0.07 16.87
C LEU A 153 -16.72 0.88 16.11
N ASP A 154 -15.42 0.58 16.05
CA ASP A 154 -14.45 1.47 15.42
C ASP A 154 -14.67 1.51 13.91
N THR A 155 -15.02 2.68 13.39
CA THR A 155 -15.08 2.89 11.94
C THR A 155 -13.70 2.96 11.31
N GLN A 156 -12.66 3.34 12.08
CA GLN A 156 -11.29 3.47 11.61
C GLN A 156 -10.40 2.40 12.23
N PRO A 157 -9.71 1.60 11.40
CA PRO A 157 -8.70 0.70 11.87
C PRO A 157 -7.57 1.44 12.56
N TYR A 158 -6.97 0.81 13.57
CA TYR A 158 -5.73 1.34 14.13
C TYR A 158 -4.58 1.07 13.16
N ILE A 159 -3.82 2.10 12.83
CA ILE A 159 -2.61 2.00 12.01
C ILE A 159 -1.40 2.30 12.89
N THR A 160 -0.39 1.44 12.87
CA THR A 160 0.88 1.76 13.54
C THR A 160 1.50 2.97 12.89
N ASN A 161 1.84 3.99 13.68
CA ASN A 161 2.48 5.19 13.14
C ASN A 161 3.90 4.88 12.63
N TYR A 162 4.69 4.18 13.46
CA TYR A 162 6.05 3.76 13.13
C TYR A 162 6.37 2.38 13.71
N LEU A 163 7.06 1.55 12.93
CA LEU A 163 7.54 0.24 13.36
C LEU A 163 8.97 0.32 13.92
N PHE A 164 9.24 1.31 14.79
CA PHE A 164 10.53 1.43 15.51
C PHE A 164 10.47 0.99 16.97
N LYS A 165 9.27 0.83 17.50
CA LYS A 165 9.01 0.41 18.88
C LYS A 165 8.15 -0.83 18.89
N GLY A 166 8.11 -1.49 20.03
CA GLY A 166 7.09 -2.50 20.28
C GLY A 166 5.71 -1.87 20.15
N ASN A 167 4.76 -2.59 19.56
CA ASN A 167 3.35 -2.18 19.56
C ASN A 167 2.53 -3.28 20.20
N GLN A 168 1.59 -2.93 21.05
CA GLN A 168 0.63 -3.87 21.62
C GLN A 168 -0.78 -3.37 21.34
N VAL A 169 -1.56 -4.21 20.66
CA VAL A 169 -2.94 -3.88 20.30
C VAL A 169 -3.88 -4.87 20.98
N THR A 170 -4.90 -4.35 21.65
CA THR A 170 -5.93 -5.14 22.32
C THR A 170 -7.27 -4.96 21.62
N ALA A 171 -7.98 -6.06 21.37
CA ALA A 171 -9.33 -6.10 20.80
C ALA A 171 -10.37 -6.54 21.84
N GLU A 172 -11.65 -6.29 21.58
CA GLU A 172 -12.76 -6.82 22.40
C GLU A 172 -12.91 -8.34 22.19
N THR A 173 -12.72 -8.81 20.95
CA THR A 173 -12.78 -10.23 20.60
C THR A 173 -11.39 -10.81 20.31
N ARG A 174 -10.88 -10.61 19.10
CA ARG A 174 -9.57 -11.03 18.60
C ARG A 174 -9.08 -9.95 17.64
N VAL A 175 -7.79 -9.90 17.38
CA VAL A 175 -7.17 -8.88 16.54
C VAL A 175 -7.00 -9.42 15.14
N SER A 176 -7.57 -8.73 14.16
CA SER A 176 -7.25 -8.87 12.74
C SER A 176 -6.08 -7.97 12.37
N ILE A 177 -5.13 -8.48 11.58
CA ILE A 177 -3.92 -7.76 11.20
C ILE A 177 -3.69 -7.93 9.70
N ILE A 178 -3.44 -6.83 8.99
CA ILE A 178 -2.87 -6.85 7.64
C ILE A 178 -1.69 -5.88 7.51
N THR A 179 -0.79 -6.16 6.58
CA THR A 179 0.37 -5.31 6.31
C THR A 179 0.02 -4.25 5.27
N ILE A 180 0.25 -2.98 5.60
CA ILE A 180 0.18 -1.87 4.65
C ILE A 180 1.52 -1.79 3.91
N PRO A 181 1.52 -1.93 2.57
CA PRO A 181 2.73 -1.77 1.78
C PRO A 181 3.30 -0.34 1.88
N PRO A 182 4.62 -0.17 1.76
CA PRO A 182 5.27 1.13 1.80
C PRO A 182 4.79 2.07 0.68
N SER A 183 4.72 3.36 0.97
CA SER A 183 4.24 4.38 0.02
C SER A 183 5.31 4.90 -0.97
N ASP A 184 6.60 4.80 -0.65
CA ASP A 184 7.66 5.37 -1.50
C ASP A 184 8.11 4.41 -2.63
N SER A 185 8.17 4.91 -3.88
CA SER A 185 8.65 4.15 -5.05
C SER A 185 10.13 3.85 -5.00
N TYR A 186 10.94 4.83 -4.57
CA TYR A 186 12.37 4.80 -4.83
C TYR A 186 13.07 3.71 -4.01
N LEU A 187 12.51 3.35 -2.85
CA LEU A 187 13.02 2.31 -1.96
C LEU A 187 12.02 1.18 -1.72
N LEU A 188 10.99 1.02 -2.58
CA LEU A 188 9.91 0.06 -2.35
C LEU A 188 10.42 -1.35 -2.08
N GLU A 189 11.35 -1.85 -2.90
CA GLU A 189 11.93 -3.18 -2.73
C GLU A 189 12.65 -3.32 -1.38
N THR A 190 13.48 -2.34 -1.03
CA THR A 190 14.21 -2.28 0.24
C THR A 190 13.24 -2.24 1.43
N HIS A 191 12.20 -1.43 1.37
CA HIS A 191 11.19 -1.29 2.41
C HIS A 191 10.35 -2.56 2.57
N LEU A 192 9.97 -3.21 1.46
CA LEU A 192 9.27 -4.50 1.51
C LEU A 192 10.16 -5.57 2.16
N LYS A 193 11.44 -5.65 1.79
CA LYS A 193 12.39 -6.58 2.43
C LYS A 193 12.58 -6.30 3.92
N ALA A 194 12.52 -5.03 4.34
CA ALA A 194 12.60 -4.64 5.75
C ALA A 194 11.45 -5.20 6.60
N LEU A 195 10.29 -5.52 6.01
CA LEU A 195 9.18 -6.18 6.70
C LEU A 195 9.55 -7.57 7.26
N ARG A 196 10.66 -8.19 6.83
CA ARG A 196 11.20 -9.42 7.46
C ARG A 196 11.62 -9.21 8.92
N SER A 197 11.97 -7.98 9.29
CA SER A 197 12.38 -7.63 10.66
C SER A 197 11.22 -7.43 11.63
N ILE A 198 9.99 -7.32 11.11
CA ILE A 198 8.80 -7.03 11.92
C ILE A 198 8.11 -8.33 12.27
N LEU A 199 8.17 -8.72 13.55
CA LEU A 199 7.60 -9.95 14.07
C LEU A 199 6.25 -9.70 14.72
N ILE A 200 5.30 -10.62 14.51
CA ILE A 200 3.95 -10.55 15.04
C ILE A 200 3.73 -11.72 15.99
N PHE A 201 3.43 -11.42 17.25
CA PHE A 201 3.21 -12.40 18.32
C PHE A 201 1.74 -12.44 18.75
N ASP A 202 1.18 -13.64 18.81
CA ASP A 202 -0.17 -13.93 19.27
C ASP A 202 -0.23 -13.96 20.80
N GLY A 203 -0.22 -12.77 21.41
CA GLY A 203 -0.29 -12.58 22.85
C GLY A 203 0.38 -11.29 23.33
N PRO A 204 0.55 -11.13 24.65
CA PRO A 204 0.96 -9.87 25.27
C PRO A 204 2.47 -9.62 25.27
N ASN A 205 3.30 -10.56 24.80
CA ASN A 205 4.76 -10.40 24.79
C ASN A 205 5.45 -11.40 23.87
N VAL A 206 6.77 -11.29 23.80
CA VAL A 206 7.66 -12.09 22.95
C VAL A 206 7.77 -13.58 23.32
N ASN A 207 7.25 -14.00 24.47
CA ASN A 207 7.16 -15.42 24.84
C ASN A 207 5.90 -16.08 24.27
N SER A 208 4.99 -15.30 23.68
CA SER A 208 3.80 -15.82 23.01
C SER A 208 4.18 -16.46 21.66
N THR A 209 3.27 -17.20 21.05
CA THR A 209 3.53 -17.82 19.73
C THR A 209 3.75 -16.73 18.68
N CYS A 210 4.86 -16.80 17.94
CA CYS A 210 5.11 -15.90 16.82
C CYS A 210 4.34 -16.38 15.58
N LEU A 211 3.41 -15.56 15.08
CA LEU A 211 2.63 -15.82 13.86
C LEU A 211 3.48 -15.72 12.58
N GLY A 212 4.63 -15.06 12.65
CA GLY A 212 5.56 -14.83 11.56
C GLY A 212 5.90 -13.36 11.36
N THR A 213 6.41 -13.04 10.18
CA THR A 213 6.84 -11.67 9.84
C THR A 213 5.74 -10.87 9.14
N ALA A 214 5.84 -9.53 9.14
CA ALA A 214 4.96 -8.67 8.36
C ALA A 214 5.12 -8.89 6.83
N LEU A 215 6.30 -9.33 6.36
CA LEU A 215 6.49 -9.69 4.94
C LEU A 215 5.68 -10.94 4.57
N GLN A 216 5.70 -11.95 5.45
CA GLN A 216 4.91 -13.16 5.22
C GLN A 216 3.41 -12.86 5.24
N LEU A 217 2.97 -11.99 6.14
CA LEU A 217 1.59 -11.51 6.17
C LEU A 217 1.22 -10.83 4.83
N PHE A 218 2.07 -9.91 4.37
CA PHE A 218 1.88 -9.21 3.09
C PHE A 218 1.73 -10.17 1.90
N ASN A 219 2.61 -11.17 1.79
CA ASN A 219 2.63 -12.09 0.66
C ASN A 219 1.47 -13.11 0.63
N ASN A 220 0.79 -13.33 1.77
CA ASN A 220 -0.23 -14.37 1.89
C ASN A 220 -1.63 -13.94 1.41
N ASN A 221 -1.85 -12.67 1.05
CA ASN A 221 -3.17 -12.11 0.68
C ASN A 221 -4.29 -12.38 1.71
N ARG A 222 -3.92 -12.58 2.97
CA ARG A 222 -4.82 -12.92 4.07
C ARG A 222 -4.47 -12.08 5.28
N GLN A 223 -5.46 -11.90 6.15
CA GLN A 223 -5.24 -11.38 7.49
C GLN A 223 -4.62 -12.43 8.41
N TYR A 224 -3.76 -11.99 9.32
CA TYR A 224 -3.50 -12.76 10.54
C TYR A 224 -4.59 -12.46 11.56
N VAL A 225 -4.93 -13.48 12.33
CA VAL A 225 -5.95 -13.41 13.38
C VAL A 225 -5.34 -14.04 14.61
N THR A 226 -5.35 -13.30 15.71
CA THR A 226 -4.89 -13.82 17.01
C THR A 226 -5.83 -14.92 17.52
N SER A 227 -5.32 -15.77 18.41
CA SER A 227 -6.16 -16.72 19.17
C SER A 227 -6.88 -16.04 20.32
N GLY A 228 -6.26 -15.01 20.92
CA GLY A 228 -6.82 -14.20 22.00
C GLY A 228 -7.05 -12.74 21.62
N ARG A 229 -7.21 -11.89 22.65
CA ARG A 229 -7.51 -10.45 22.50
C ARG A 229 -6.31 -9.55 22.24
N VAL A 230 -5.09 -10.04 22.39
CA VAL A 230 -3.89 -9.20 22.39
C VAL A 230 -2.92 -9.69 21.33
N VAL A 231 -2.40 -8.76 20.54
CA VAL A 231 -1.24 -8.96 19.68
C VAL A 231 -0.09 -8.08 20.14
N THR A 232 1.12 -8.60 20.03
CA THR A 232 2.35 -7.83 20.22
C THR A 232 3.18 -7.85 18.95
N VAL A 233 3.58 -6.68 18.46
CA VAL A 233 4.43 -6.51 17.28
C VAL A 233 5.79 -6.00 17.72
N ILE A 234 6.86 -6.68 17.28
CA ILE A 234 8.23 -6.37 17.62
C ILE A 234 9.04 -6.10 16.35
N PRO A 235 9.57 -4.88 16.18
CA PRO A 235 10.59 -4.64 15.18
C PRO A 235 11.95 -5.08 15.71
N LEU A 236 12.62 -5.98 15.00
CA LEU A 236 14.00 -6.38 15.29
C LEU A 236 14.98 -5.41 14.64
N GLN A 237 15.90 -4.86 15.45
CA GLN A 237 16.90 -3.89 14.97
C GLN A 237 16.26 -2.75 14.15
N PRO A 238 15.30 -2.00 14.73
CA PRO A 238 14.58 -0.96 14.01
C PRO A 238 15.56 0.10 13.50
N ILE A 239 15.56 0.37 12.19
CA ILE A 239 16.37 1.45 11.62
C ILE A 239 15.57 2.74 11.76
N SER A 240 16.12 3.76 12.42
CA SER A 240 15.44 5.00 12.83
C SER A 240 14.82 5.87 11.71
N TYR A 241 14.95 5.50 10.44
CA TYR A 241 14.45 6.28 9.29
C TYR A 241 13.36 5.56 8.47
N TRP A 242 12.94 4.35 8.85
CA TRP A 242 11.90 3.58 8.12
C TRP A 242 10.48 3.97 8.52
N SER A 243 9.93 5.04 7.96
CA SER A 243 8.62 5.57 8.34
C SER A 243 7.40 4.94 7.64
N ASP A 244 7.60 4.19 6.56
CA ASP A 244 6.52 3.98 5.59
C ASP A 244 5.85 2.61 5.65
N SER A 245 6.46 1.63 6.33
CA SER A 245 5.86 0.32 6.54
C SER A 245 4.96 0.35 7.77
N GLN A 246 3.70 -0.06 7.63
CA GLN A 246 2.72 0.01 8.71
C GLN A 246 1.89 -1.26 8.75
N LEU A 247 1.33 -1.55 9.92
CA LEU A 247 0.35 -2.60 10.12
C LEU A 247 -1.00 -1.96 10.44
N MET A 248 -2.06 -2.58 9.91
CA MET A 248 -3.43 -2.20 10.20
C MET A 248 -4.08 -3.25 11.10
N PHE A 249 -4.77 -2.79 12.14
CA PHE A 249 -5.42 -3.60 13.15
C PHE A 249 -6.90 -3.27 13.26
N GLN A 250 -7.73 -4.30 13.36
CA GLN A 250 -9.17 -4.19 13.59
C GLN A 250 -9.63 -5.27 14.56
N ASP A 251 -10.79 -5.07 15.19
CA ASP A 251 -11.47 -6.18 15.85
C ASP A 251 -11.90 -7.21 14.79
N PHE A 252 -11.58 -8.48 15.05
CA PHE A 252 -11.83 -9.57 14.11
C PHE A 252 -13.31 -9.79 13.84
N GLU A 253 -14.22 -9.39 14.74
CA GLU A 253 -15.66 -9.55 14.52
C GLU A 253 -16.12 -8.87 13.22
N ASN A 254 -15.54 -7.71 12.90
CA ASN A 254 -15.81 -6.96 11.67
C ASN A 254 -15.28 -7.66 10.41
N THR A 255 -14.24 -8.48 10.53
CA THR A 255 -13.55 -9.11 9.39
C THR A 255 -13.65 -10.64 9.35
N LYS A 256 -14.44 -11.24 10.26
CA LYS A 256 -14.50 -12.70 10.48
C LYS A 256 -14.94 -13.49 9.26
N ASP A 257 -15.80 -12.89 8.43
CA ASP A 257 -16.34 -13.52 7.23
C ASP A 257 -15.43 -13.32 6.00
N ILE A 258 -14.38 -12.50 6.12
CA ILE A 258 -13.48 -12.19 5.01
C ILE A 258 -12.35 -13.21 4.94
N THR A 259 -12.28 -13.95 3.84
CA THR A 259 -11.25 -14.99 3.63
C THR A 259 -10.00 -14.47 2.95
N GLU A 260 -10.16 -13.52 2.04
CA GLU A 260 -9.08 -12.84 1.34
C GLU A 260 -9.07 -11.39 1.80
N TYR A 261 -8.03 -10.99 2.51
CA TYR A 261 -7.92 -9.63 2.99
C TYR A 261 -6.46 -9.16 2.94
N ARG A 262 -6.21 -8.10 2.19
CA ARG A 262 -4.88 -7.53 1.98
C ARG A 262 -4.93 -6.02 1.81
N SER A 263 -3.81 -5.35 2.03
CA SER A 263 -3.68 -3.96 1.60
C SER A 263 -3.15 -3.87 0.17
N VAL A 264 -3.54 -2.83 -0.54
CA VAL A 264 -3.07 -2.51 -1.89
C VAL A 264 -2.53 -1.09 -1.92
N TYR A 265 -1.40 -0.92 -2.61
CA TYR A 265 -0.81 0.38 -2.91
C TYR A 265 -0.14 0.34 -4.27
N CYS A 266 -0.17 1.46 -4.98
CA CYS A 266 0.57 1.66 -6.22
C CYS A 266 0.90 3.15 -6.38
N LEU A 267 1.67 3.48 -7.43
CA LEU A 267 1.91 4.87 -7.82
C LEU A 267 1.27 5.13 -9.17
N GLY A 268 0.26 6.00 -9.19
CA GLY A 268 -0.57 6.18 -10.36
C GLY A 268 -1.53 4.99 -10.54
N TYR A 269 -1.50 4.32 -11.69
CA TYR A 269 -2.40 3.22 -12.01
C TYR A 269 -1.97 1.93 -11.32
N CYS A 270 -2.88 1.31 -10.57
CA CYS A 270 -2.62 0.02 -9.95
C CYS A 270 -2.81 -1.10 -10.97
N ASP A 271 -2.12 -2.22 -10.73
CA ASP A 271 -2.45 -3.48 -11.40
C ASP A 271 -3.91 -3.86 -11.09
N PRO A 272 -4.64 -4.45 -12.07
CA PRO A 272 -6.01 -4.88 -11.86
C PRO A 272 -6.14 -5.82 -10.65
N ILE A 273 -7.04 -5.47 -9.73
CA ILE A 273 -7.24 -6.23 -8.49
C ILE A 273 -8.36 -7.23 -8.73
N VAL A 274 -8.00 -8.50 -8.93
CA VAL A 274 -8.96 -9.60 -9.03
C VAL A 274 -9.38 -10.02 -7.62
N MET A 275 -10.69 -10.10 -7.40
CA MET A 275 -11.31 -10.47 -6.13
C MET A 275 -12.32 -11.60 -6.37
N ASP A 276 -12.28 -12.63 -5.51
CA ASP A 276 -13.27 -13.72 -5.52
C ASP A 276 -14.13 -13.68 -4.25
N GLY A 277 -15.27 -13.01 -4.36
CA GLY A 277 -16.30 -12.92 -3.32
C GLY A 277 -17.40 -13.97 -3.46
N SER A 278 -17.22 -15.02 -4.29
CA SER A 278 -18.31 -15.93 -4.69
C SER A 278 -18.78 -16.87 -3.57
N LYS A 279 -17.87 -17.25 -2.66
CA LYS A 279 -18.15 -18.13 -1.52
C LYS A 279 -18.20 -17.38 -0.19
N THR A 280 -17.24 -16.48 -0.01
CA THR A 280 -17.03 -15.67 1.18
C THR A 280 -16.57 -14.30 0.72
N PRO A 281 -16.87 -13.22 1.47
CA PRO A 281 -16.36 -11.90 1.15
C PRO A 281 -14.84 -11.88 0.89
N SER A 282 -14.44 -11.19 -0.17
CA SER A 282 -13.04 -10.84 -0.46
C SER A 282 -12.89 -9.33 -0.30
N ALA A 283 -11.78 -8.88 0.28
CA ALA A 283 -11.57 -7.47 0.55
C ALA A 283 -10.14 -7.02 0.30
N PHE A 284 -10.00 -5.74 0.01
CA PHE A 284 -8.73 -5.06 0.12
C PHE A 284 -8.88 -3.67 0.73
N SER A 285 -7.79 -3.15 1.31
CA SER A 285 -7.75 -1.79 1.82
C SER A 285 -6.64 -0.98 1.19
N THR A 286 -6.90 0.29 0.93
CA THR A 286 -5.88 1.28 0.60
C THR A 286 -5.72 2.24 1.76
N PHE A 287 -4.54 2.81 1.91
CA PHE A 287 -4.21 3.72 3.00
C PHE A 287 -3.61 5.02 2.48
N SER A 288 -3.98 6.12 3.11
CA SER A 288 -3.43 7.44 2.89
C SER A 288 -3.08 8.08 4.24
N PRO A 289 -1.78 8.30 4.52
CA PRO A 289 -1.38 9.08 5.68
C PRO A 289 -2.09 10.44 5.70
N SER A 290 -2.78 10.74 6.80
CA SER A 290 -3.51 12.00 7.01
C SER A 290 -4.59 12.34 5.97
N GLY A 291 -5.00 11.37 5.13
CA GLY A 291 -6.07 11.56 4.13
C GLY A 291 -5.71 12.52 2.99
N TYR A 292 -4.42 12.65 2.66
CA TYR A 292 -3.96 13.52 1.55
C TYR A 292 -4.10 12.89 0.17
N ALA A 293 -4.01 11.56 0.09
CA ALA A 293 -4.14 10.80 -1.13
C ALA A 293 -5.57 10.32 -1.31
N ASN A 294 -5.96 10.15 -2.57
CA ASN A 294 -7.28 9.69 -2.96
C ASN A 294 -7.14 8.46 -3.85
N ASP A 295 -8.20 7.67 -3.93
CA ASP A 295 -8.33 6.64 -4.94
C ASP A 295 -9.32 7.14 -5.97
N CYS A 296 -9.01 6.92 -7.24
CA CYS A 296 -9.95 7.05 -8.32
C CYS A 296 -10.34 5.65 -8.76
N LEU A 297 -11.56 5.24 -8.39
CA LEU A 297 -12.14 3.97 -8.81
C LEU A 297 -12.54 4.09 -10.27
N MET A 298 -11.80 3.44 -11.16
CA MET A 298 -11.95 3.58 -12.61
C MET A 298 -13.04 2.68 -13.18
N SER A 299 -13.06 1.42 -12.74
CA SER A 299 -14.03 0.43 -13.20
C SER A 299 -14.14 -0.72 -12.22
N VAL A 300 -15.32 -1.33 -12.20
CA VAL A 300 -15.59 -2.64 -11.58
C VAL A 300 -16.20 -3.51 -12.67
N SER A 301 -15.57 -4.64 -13.01
CA SER A 301 -16.06 -5.56 -14.04
C SER A 301 -16.19 -6.97 -13.49
N GLY A 302 -17.25 -7.68 -13.88
CA GLY A 302 -17.57 -9.01 -13.34
C GLY A 302 -18.90 -9.01 -12.58
N THR A 303 -19.08 -9.97 -11.68
CA THR A 303 -20.31 -10.20 -10.92
C THR A 303 -20.16 -9.86 -9.45
N GLY A 304 -21.30 -9.72 -8.76
CA GLY A 304 -21.34 -9.43 -7.32
C GLY A 304 -21.53 -7.94 -7.03
N ASN A 305 -21.36 -7.58 -5.76
CA ASN A 305 -21.51 -6.22 -5.25
C ASN A 305 -20.26 -5.81 -4.47
N LEU A 306 -19.66 -4.68 -4.87
CA LEU A 306 -18.49 -4.06 -4.24
C LEU A 306 -18.95 -2.94 -3.33
N ASP A 307 -18.89 -3.16 -2.02
CA ASP A 307 -19.12 -2.15 -1.00
C ASP A 307 -17.81 -1.41 -0.68
N VAL A 308 -17.87 -0.09 -0.54
CA VAL A 308 -16.71 0.77 -0.23
C VAL A 308 -16.96 1.54 1.06
N TYR A 309 -16.10 1.29 2.04
CA TYR A 309 -16.13 1.89 3.37
C TYR A 309 -15.01 2.91 3.53
N TYR A 310 -15.30 4.04 4.18
CA TYR A 310 -14.24 4.93 4.68
C TYR A 310 -13.83 4.46 6.07
N GLY A 311 -12.71 3.74 6.11
CA GLY A 311 -12.24 3.01 7.26
C GLY A 311 -12.31 1.50 7.06
N GLY A 312 -12.55 0.79 8.15
CA GLY A 312 -12.72 -0.67 8.19
C GLY A 312 -14.12 -1.08 7.76
N LYS A 313 -14.32 -2.37 7.46
CA LYS A 313 -15.68 -2.90 7.34
C LYS A 313 -16.33 -2.79 8.72
N THR A 314 -17.59 -2.36 8.77
CA THR A 314 -18.41 -2.42 9.98
C THR A 314 -19.71 -3.14 9.66
N ASP A 315 -20.21 -3.95 10.60
CA ASP A 315 -21.49 -4.67 10.40
C ASP A 315 -22.69 -3.72 10.37
N SER A 316 -22.61 -2.61 11.11
CA SER A 316 -23.61 -1.53 11.07
C SER A 316 -23.65 -0.77 9.74
N LYS A 317 -22.61 -0.91 8.90
CA LYS A 317 -22.39 -0.13 7.67
C LYS A 317 -22.41 1.39 7.90
N SER A 318 -22.12 1.85 9.11
CA SER A 318 -22.17 3.27 9.48
C SER A 318 -21.25 4.14 8.61
N ASN A 319 -20.09 3.60 8.25
CA ASN A 319 -19.06 4.20 7.41
C ASN A 319 -19.06 3.72 5.95
N LEU A 320 -20.12 3.01 5.50
CA LEU A 320 -20.32 2.71 4.08
C LEU A 320 -20.60 3.99 3.30
N ILE A 321 -19.90 4.15 2.17
CA ILE A 321 -19.98 5.35 1.32
C ILE A 321 -20.64 5.05 -0.03
N ALA A 322 -20.36 3.89 -0.62
CA ALA A 322 -20.92 3.51 -1.90
C ALA A 322 -20.96 1.99 -2.08
N SER A 323 -21.86 1.54 -2.95
CA SER A 323 -21.96 0.14 -3.39
C SER A 323 -22.04 0.12 -4.92
N TYR A 324 -21.26 -0.77 -5.54
CA TYR A 324 -21.15 -0.90 -6.99
C TYR A 324 -21.48 -2.32 -7.43
N SER A 325 -22.41 -2.42 -8.37
CA SER A 325 -22.78 -3.65 -9.09
C SER A 325 -22.75 -3.38 -10.60
N GLU A 326 -22.78 -4.43 -11.42
CA GLU A 326 -22.77 -4.33 -12.88
C GLU A 326 -23.79 -3.28 -13.42
N ALA A 327 -24.98 -3.22 -12.83
CA ALA A 327 -26.05 -2.30 -13.22
C ALA A 327 -25.78 -0.81 -12.89
N SER A 328 -24.88 -0.51 -11.95
CA SER A 328 -24.61 0.86 -11.47
C SER A 328 -23.34 1.51 -12.04
N ASN A 329 -22.51 0.75 -12.78
CA ASN A 329 -21.12 1.13 -13.03
C ASN A 329 -20.93 2.19 -14.12
N GLU A 330 -21.72 2.21 -15.19
CA GLU A 330 -21.41 3.03 -16.38
C GLU A 330 -21.50 4.55 -16.14
N LEU A 331 -22.42 5.01 -15.29
CA LEU A 331 -22.65 6.44 -15.03
C LEU A 331 -21.95 6.96 -13.77
N MET A 332 -21.61 6.07 -12.82
CA MET A 332 -21.04 6.44 -11.52
C MET A 332 -19.50 6.41 -11.52
N LEU A 333 -18.88 5.82 -12.54
CA LEU A 333 -17.42 5.69 -12.63
C LEU A 333 -16.84 6.52 -13.80
N PRO A 334 -15.66 7.15 -13.61
CA PRO A 334 -14.75 7.00 -12.48
C PRO A 334 -15.16 7.80 -11.22
N GLN A 335 -14.94 7.28 -10.01
CA GLN A 335 -15.35 7.92 -8.74
C GLN A 335 -14.15 8.18 -7.81
N MET A 336 -14.01 9.42 -7.34
CA MET A 336 -12.98 9.79 -6.36
C MET A 336 -13.38 9.38 -4.93
N LEU A 337 -12.45 8.77 -4.20
CA LEU A 337 -12.63 8.24 -2.84
C LEU A 337 -11.52 8.77 -1.93
N ARG A 338 -11.87 9.53 -0.90
CA ARG A 338 -10.91 10.40 -0.17
C ARG A 338 -10.58 10.00 1.27
N GLY A 339 -10.99 8.81 1.73
CA GLY A 339 -10.76 8.36 3.12
C GLY A 339 -9.29 8.10 3.49
N VAL A 340 -8.97 8.17 4.79
CA VAL A 340 -7.66 7.79 5.36
C VAL A 340 -7.37 6.31 5.11
N VAL A 341 -8.24 5.44 5.61
CA VAL A 341 -8.33 4.05 5.17
C VAL A 341 -9.55 3.95 4.28
N ARG A 342 -9.45 3.22 3.17
CA ARG A 342 -10.60 2.85 2.33
C ARG A 342 -10.60 1.34 2.18
N THR A 343 -11.72 0.71 2.55
CA THR A 343 -11.87 -0.75 2.46
C THR A 343 -12.92 -1.10 1.43
N TYR A 344 -12.55 -1.97 0.51
CA TYR A 344 -13.35 -2.44 -0.61
C TYR A 344 -13.70 -3.89 -0.34
N VAL A 345 -14.99 -4.23 -0.28
CA VAL A 345 -15.47 -5.57 0.06
C VAL A 345 -16.36 -6.08 -1.06
N LEU A 346 -15.92 -7.14 -1.74
CA LEU A 346 -16.69 -7.83 -2.76
C LEU A 346 -17.49 -8.97 -2.14
N THR A 347 -18.76 -9.06 -2.49
CA THR A 347 -19.65 -10.16 -2.09
C THR A 347 -20.46 -10.70 -3.26
N GLY A 348 -20.68 -12.02 -3.28
CA GLY A 348 -21.62 -12.67 -4.19
C GLY A 348 -21.16 -12.78 -5.65
N GLY A 349 -19.86 -12.73 -5.93
CA GLY A 349 -19.35 -12.85 -7.30
C GLY A 349 -17.84 -12.72 -7.41
N ILE A 350 -17.36 -12.67 -8.66
CA ILE A 350 -15.94 -12.47 -8.99
C ILE A 350 -15.87 -11.18 -9.78
N ALA A 351 -15.02 -10.26 -9.34
CA ALA A 351 -14.86 -8.97 -9.99
C ALA A 351 -13.39 -8.55 -10.08
N THR A 352 -13.09 -7.78 -11.12
CA THR A 352 -11.84 -7.07 -11.30
C THR A 352 -12.08 -5.60 -11.00
N VAL A 353 -11.33 -5.07 -10.04
CA VAL A 353 -11.40 -3.67 -9.60
C VAL A 353 -10.17 -2.93 -10.10
N ASN A 354 -10.39 -1.85 -10.84
CA ASN A 354 -9.32 -0.99 -11.33
C ASN A 354 -9.33 0.34 -10.57
N ILE A 355 -8.24 0.66 -9.90
CA ILE A 355 -8.04 1.91 -9.16
C ILE A 355 -6.78 2.63 -9.65
N THR A 356 -6.76 3.95 -9.50
CA THR A 356 -5.56 4.77 -9.70
C THR A 356 -5.46 5.83 -8.61
N HIS A 357 -4.24 6.12 -8.16
CA HIS A 357 -3.95 7.26 -7.29
C HIS A 357 -3.70 8.55 -8.07
N ASN A 358 -3.82 8.53 -9.41
CA ASN A 358 -3.84 9.75 -10.20
C ASN A 358 -5.20 10.45 -10.07
N SER A 359 -5.24 11.55 -9.32
CA SER A 359 -6.47 12.33 -9.09
C SER A 359 -7.08 12.90 -10.37
N ASP A 360 -6.27 13.19 -11.38
CA ASP A 360 -6.74 13.79 -12.64
C ASP A 360 -7.71 12.87 -13.38
N ALA A 361 -7.60 11.55 -13.17
CA ALA A 361 -8.49 10.56 -13.76
C ALA A 361 -9.95 10.72 -13.29
N CYS A 362 -10.17 11.30 -12.11
CA CYS A 362 -11.50 11.57 -11.55
C CYS A 362 -11.87 13.06 -11.51
N LEU A 363 -10.87 13.96 -11.54
CA LEU A 363 -11.09 15.41 -11.46
C LEU A 363 -11.28 16.08 -12.82
N ILE A 364 -10.92 15.41 -13.93
CA ILE A 364 -11.12 15.93 -15.29
C ILE A 364 -12.35 15.27 -15.93
N MET A 365 -13.43 16.02 -16.03
CA MET A 365 -14.69 15.62 -16.66
C MET A 365 -14.55 15.66 -18.19
N LYS A 366 -14.73 14.50 -18.82
CA LYS A 366 -14.69 14.32 -20.30
C LYS A 366 -16.00 13.79 -20.90
N LYS A 367 -16.94 13.39 -20.04
CA LYS A 367 -18.23 12.81 -20.41
C LYS A 367 -19.29 13.22 -19.40
N ASN A 368 -20.56 12.95 -19.73
CA ASN A 368 -21.62 13.03 -18.73
C ASN A 368 -21.33 12.04 -17.61
N GLN A 369 -21.48 12.49 -16.36
CA GLN A 369 -21.08 11.70 -15.22
C GLN A 369 -21.92 12.05 -13.99
N LYS A 370 -22.30 11.01 -13.25
CA LYS A 370 -22.88 11.14 -11.92
C LYS A 370 -21.88 10.64 -10.90
N GLY A 371 -22.01 11.11 -9.68
CA GLY A 371 -21.14 10.65 -8.61
C GLY A 371 -21.39 11.40 -7.33
N PHE A 372 -20.42 11.30 -6.44
CA PHE A 372 -20.42 12.04 -5.19
C PHE A 372 -19.03 12.60 -4.86
N ILE A 373 -18.99 13.51 -3.91
CA ILE A 373 -17.76 14.09 -3.41
C ILE A 373 -17.91 14.23 -1.90
N THR A 374 -16.86 13.86 -1.19
CA THR A 374 -16.80 13.97 0.26
C THR A 374 -15.53 14.68 0.70
N SER A 375 -15.53 15.17 1.93
CA SER A 375 -14.27 15.46 2.63
C SER A 375 -13.52 14.17 2.97
N PRO A 376 -12.18 14.19 3.16
CA PRO A 376 -11.41 13.02 3.54
C PRO A 376 -11.81 12.34 4.87
N PHE A 377 -12.44 13.09 5.76
CA PHE A 377 -12.81 12.64 7.12
C PHE A 377 -14.31 12.39 7.29
N TYR A 378 -15.06 12.39 6.19
CA TYR A 378 -16.50 12.12 6.24
C TYR A 378 -16.75 10.69 6.77
N LYS A 379 -17.58 10.55 7.82
CA LYS A 379 -17.89 9.29 8.50
C LYS A 379 -16.69 8.49 9.05
N THR A 380 -15.53 9.13 9.24
CA THR A 380 -14.36 8.45 9.82
C THR A 380 -14.25 8.65 11.33
N GLY A 381 -14.90 9.68 11.89
CA GLY A 381 -14.72 10.08 13.29
C GLY A 381 -13.35 10.71 13.59
N LEU A 382 -12.51 10.89 12.56
CA LEU A 382 -11.20 11.51 12.69
C LEU A 382 -11.30 13.02 12.52
N THR A 383 -10.39 13.73 13.20
CA THR A 383 -10.17 15.16 13.00
C THR A 383 -9.00 15.37 12.06
N ARG A 384 -9.12 16.33 11.14
CA ARG A 384 -8.02 16.67 10.26
C ARG A 384 -6.89 17.33 11.03
N LEU A 385 -5.69 16.76 10.92
CA LEU A 385 -4.48 17.32 11.47
C LEU A 385 -3.77 18.17 10.40
N PHE A 386 -3.14 19.27 10.82
CA PHE A 386 -2.16 20.04 10.02
C PHE A 386 -2.69 20.94 8.89
N SER A 387 -4.00 21.00 8.59
CA SER A 387 -4.52 21.95 7.59
C SER A 387 -5.96 22.38 7.82
N HIS A 388 -6.20 23.69 7.63
CA HIS A 388 -7.47 24.40 7.83
C HIS A 388 -8.38 24.38 6.59
N ILE A 389 -7.93 23.82 5.46
CA ILE A 389 -8.68 23.83 4.19
C ILE A 389 -8.58 22.49 3.47
N ASP A 390 -9.72 21.86 3.23
CA ASP A 390 -9.91 20.86 2.20
C ASP A 390 -10.44 21.51 0.92
N SER A 391 -9.78 21.26 -0.21
CA SER A 391 -10.16 21.86 -1.50
C SER A 391 -10.14 20.80 -2.60
N ILE A 392 -11.17 20.81 -3.44
CA ILE A 392 -11.25 20.02 -4.66
C ILE A 392 -11.54 20.97 -5.81
N PHE A 393 -10.79 20.80 -6.89
CA PHE A 393 -11.02 21.49 -8.16
C PHE A 393 -11.33 20.44 -9.22
N ILE A 394 -12.54 20.51 -9.76
CA ILE A 394 -12.97 19.69 -10.89
C ILE A 394 -12.88 20.54 -12.15
N TYR A 395 -12.23 20.02 -13.18
CA TYR A 395 -12.10 20.65 -14.50
C TYR A 395 -12.92 19.89 -15.51
N SER A 396 -13.42 20.57 -16.54
CA SER A 396 -14.09 19.91 -17.67
C SER A 396 -13.49 20.27 -19.01
N ASP A 397 -13.54 19.34 -19.97
CA ASP A 397 -13.01 19.49 -21.33
C ASP A 397 -13.84 20.41 -22.26
N GLY A 398 -14.62 21.31 -21.67
CA GLY A 398 -15.59 22.15 -22.35
C GLY A 398 -16.64 22.66 -21.36
N LEU A 399 -17.77 23.14 -21.89
CA LEU A 399 -18.86 23.66 -21.08
C LEU A 399 -19.75 22.53 -20.58
N TYR A 400 -19.94 22.45 -19.27
CA TYR A 400 -20.82 21.47 -18.63
C TYR A 400 -21.80 22.17 -17.69
N LYS A 401 -22.99 21.58 -17.57
CA LYS A 401 -23.94 21.90 -16.50
C LYS A 401 -23.62 21.01 -15.31
N TYR A 402 -23.12 21.62 -14.24
CA TYR A 402 -22.93 20.98 -12.94
C TYR A 402 -24.23 21.08 -12.16
N THR A 403 -24.86 19.94 -11.88
CA THR A 403 -25.98 19.85 -10.95
C THR A 403 -25.49 19.14 -9.69
N PHE A 404 -25.67 19.74 -8.53
CA PHE A 404 -25.20 19.15 -7.27
C PHE A 404 -26.19 19.38 -6.14
N ASN A 405 -26.21 18.47 -5.17
CA ASN A 405 -26.97 18.63 -3.94
C ASN A 405 -26.15 18.19 -2.72
N ILE A 406 -26.25 18.95 -1.63
CA ILE A 406 -25.59 18.64 -0.37
C ILE A 406 -26.49 17.66 0.38
N GLN A 407 -26.00 16.44 0.62
CA GLN A 407 -26.72 15.42 1.39
C GLN A 407 -26.44 15.58 2.89
N ASP A 408 -25.18 15.86 3.22
CA ASP A 408 -24.70 16.04 4.58
C ASP A 408 -23.56 17.06 4.60
N VAL A 409 -23.49 17.86 5.66
CA VAL A 409 -22.38 18.78 5.92
C VAL A 409 -22.34 19.16 7.40
N ASP A 410 -21.17 19.02 8.01
CA ASP A 410 -20.91 19.56 9.34
C ASP A 410 -20.44 21.02 9.23
N LEU A 411 -21.24 21.96 9.71
CA LEU A 411 -20.91 23.39 9.77
C LEU A 411 -20.73 23.87 11.21
N SER A 412 -20.56 22.95 12.16
CA SER A 412 -20.25 23.27 13.54
C SER A 412 -18.80 23.76 13.68
N GLN A 413 -18.43 24.27 14.86
CA GLN A 413 -17.04 24.65 15.19
C GLN A 413 -16.37 25.63 14.21
N ASN A 414 -17.13 26.60 13.67
CA ASN A 414 -16.69 27.57 12.65
C ASN A 414 -16.35 26.95 11.28
N ASN A 415 -16.77 25.72 11.01
CA ASN A 415 -16.61 25.11 9.69
C ASN A 415 -17.49 25.82 8.65
N SER A 416 -17.00 25.85 7.41
CA SER A 416 -17.67 26.48 6.29
C SER A 416 -17.44 25.68 5.00
N LEU A 417 -18.46 25.66 4.14
CA LEU A 417 -18.41 25.02 2.83
C LEU A 417 -18.70 26.06 1.75
N ARG A 418 -17.72 26.31 0.88
CA ARG A 418 -17.88 27.16 -0.30
C ARG A 418 -18.01 26.30 -1.55
N LEU A 419 -19.02 26.57 -2.35
CA LEU A 419 -19.22 25.95 -3.66
C LEU A 419 -19.18 27.05 -4.73
N SER A 420 -18.28 26.91 -5.70
CA SER A 420 -18.14 27.89 -6.78
C SER A 420 -18.06 27.19 -8.15
N VAL A 421 -18.88 27.61 -9.12
CA VAL A 421 -18.75 27.20 -10.52
C VAL A 421 -18.15 28.35 -11.31
N ILE A 422 -17.13 28.07 -12.12
CA ILE A 422 -16.33 29.07 -12.82
C ILE A 422 -16.49 28.88 -14.33
N HIS A 423 -16.62 29.99 -15.05
CA HIS A 423 -16.60 30.05 -16.50
C HIS A 423 -15.81 31.29 -16.95
N ASN A 424 -14.86 31.12 -17.87
CA ASN A 424 -14.01 32.21 -18.37
C ASN A 424 -13.37 33.06 -17.26
N LYS A 425 -12.82 32.39 -16.23
CA LYS A 425 -12.21 33.02 -15.03
C LYS A 425 -13.17 33.83 -14.15
N SER A 426 -14.48 33.79 -14.43
CA SER A 426 -15.51 34.43 -13.61
C SER A 426 -16.32 33.38 -12.85
N ARG A 427 -16.67 33.67 -11.60
CA ARG A 427 -17.53 32.81 -10.77
C ARG A 427 -18.99 33.05 -11.16
N VAL A 428 -19.57 32.12 -11.91
CA VAL A 428 -20.97 32.17 -12.36
C VAL A 428 -21.94 31.66 -11.30
N TYR A 429 -21.42 30.91 -10.34
CA TYR A 429 -22.10 30.52 -9.11
C TYR A 429 -21.09 30.57 -7.98
N ASP A 430 -21.47 31.12 -6.83
CA ASP A 430 -20.61 31.19 -5.65
C ASP A 430 -21.47 31.33 -4.39
N ILE A 431 -21.43 30.33 -3.52
CA ILE A 431 -22.15 30.36 -2.24
C ILE A 431 -21.21 29.90 -1.12
N LEU A 432 -21.33 30.54 0.04
CA LEU A 432 -20.63 30.17 1.26
C LEU A 432 -21.66 29.75 2.31
N TYR A 433 -21.63 28.48 2.67
CA TYR A 433 -22.40 27.94 3.77
C TYR A 433 -21.56 27.91 5.05
N ASN A 434 -22.19 28.26 6.18
CA ASN A 434 -21.59 28.29 7.50
C ASN A 434 -22.69 28.23 8.58
N ALA A 435 -22.34 28.37 9.85
CA ALA A 435 -23.30 28.33 10.96
C ALA A 435 -24.44 29.36 10.88
N THR A 436 -24.30 30.45 10.12
CA THR A 436 -25.34 31.48 9.96
C THR A 436 -26.06 31.43 8.61
N ASN A 437 -25.51 30.68 7.64
CA ASN A 437 -26.09 30.48 6.31
C ASN A 437 -26.06 28.98 6.00
N LEU A 438 -27.11 28.27 6.41
CA LEU A 438 -27.20 26.82 6.24
C LEU A 438 -27.69 26.45 4.82
N PRO A 439 -27.20 25.35 4.23
CA PRO A 439 -27.71 24.87 2.97
C PRO A 439 -29.06 24.17 3.14
N SER A 440 -29.92 24.29 2.14
CA SER A 440 -31.04 23.35 1.99
C SER A 440 -30.50 21.98 1.61
N LEU A 441 -30.57 21.03 2.55
CA LEU A 441 -30.13 19.66 2.29
C LEU A 441 -31.04 18.97 1.28
N ASN A 442 -30.45 18.14 0.41
CA ASN A 442 -31.10 17.39 -0.65
C ASN A 442 -31.71 18.21 -1.80
N GLU A 443 -31.62 19.54 -1.76
CA GLU A 443 -32.04 20.40 -2.88
C GLU A 443 -30.93 20.51 -3.93
N SER A 444 -31.31 20.32 -5.20
CA SER A 444 -30.39 20.40 -6.32
C SER A 444 -30.22 21.84 -6.79
N VAL A 445 -28.97 22.25 -6.90
CA VAL A 445 -28.58 23.50 -7.54
C VAL A 445 -27.87 23.18 -8.85
N SER A 446 -28.01 24.04 -9.85
CA SER A 446 -27.29 23.90 -11.13
C SER A 446 -26.61 25.18 -11.56
N ALA A 447 -25.41 25.04 -12.12
CA ALA A 447 -24.70 26.12 -12.80
C ALA A 447 -23.92 25.58 -13.99
N VAL A 448 -23.65 26.43 -14.98
CA VAL A 448 -22.96 26.05 -16.21
C VAL A 448 -21.58 26.68 -16.24
N GLY A 449 -20.53 25.88 -16.36
CA GLY A 449 -19.16 26.36 -16.37
C GLY A 449 -18.15 25.34 -16.90
N THR A 450 -16.88 25.63 -16.67
CA THR A 450 -15.73 24.79 -17.06
C THR A 450 -14.98 24.24 -15.85
N GLU A 451 -15.25 24.78 -14.65
CA GLU A 451 -14.60 24.36 -13.42
C GLU A 451 -15.61 24.40 -12.26
N TRP A 452 -15.43 23.49 -11.29
CA TRP A 452 -16.17 23.46 -10.04
C TRP A 452 -15.18 23.38 -8.88
N ASP A 453 -15.15 24.43 -8.06
CA ASP A 453 -14.33 24.57 -6.85
C ASP A 453 -15.20 24.28 -5.62
N ILE A 454 -14.74 23.33 -4.81
CA ILE A 454 -15.37 22.91 -3.56
C ILE A 454 -14.34 23.11 -2.46
N LYS A 455 -14.65 23.99 -1.51
CA LYS A 455 -13.73 24.34 -0.44
C LYS A 455 -14.40 24.20 0.91
N TYR A 456 -13.90 23.29 1.74
CA TYR A 456 -14.34 23.09 3.11
C TYR A 456 -13.25 23.58 4.07
N SER A 457 -13.57 24.55 4.92
CA SER A 457 -12.59 25.25 5.76
C SER A 457 -13.07 25.32 7.20
N GLY A 458 -12.14 25.27 8.15
CA GLY A 458 -12.44 25.39 9.58
C GLY A 458 -11.22 25.85 10.37
N ASP A 459 -11.36 25.90 11.69
CA ASP A 459 -10.25 26.25 12.60
C ASP A 459 -9.19 25.12 12.63
N TYR A 460 -7.94 25.48 12.92
CA TYR A 460 -6.81 24.53 12.98
C TYR A 460 -7.10 23.39 13.97
N ASP A 461 -6.85 22.15 13.55
CA ASP A 461 -7.12 20.91 14.31
C ASP A 461 -8.57 20.76 14.82
N ARG A 462 -9.54 21.43 14.17
CA ARG A 462 -10.98 21.37 14.53
C ARG A 462 -11.91 21.01 13.38
N ILE A 463 -11.36 20.69 12.21
CA ILE A 463 -12.18 20.16 11.11
C ILE A 463 -12.53 18.72 11.45
N ASN A 464 -13.66 18.58 12.11
CA ASN A 464 -14.38 17.34 12.37
C ASN A 464 -15.74 17.38 11.68
N GLY A 465 -16.33 16.21 11.50
CA GLY A 465 -17.43 16.08 10.55
C GLY A 465 -16.96 16.42 9.15
N GLY A 466 -17.81 16.19 8.17
CA GLY A 466 -17.41 16.27 6.78
C GLY A 466 -18.53 16.81 5.93
N TYR A 467 -18.39 16.66 4.63
CA TYR A 467 -19.49 16.88 3.71
C TYR A 467 -19.68 15.67 2.80
N PHE A 468 -20.89 15.54 2.28
CA PHE A 468 -21.26 14.62 1.23
C PHE A 468 -22.14 15.35 0.21
N ILE A 469 -21.65 15.45 -1.02
CA ILE A 469 -22.33 16.11 -2.13
C ILE A 469 -22.54 15.09 -3.23
N LYS A 470 -23.77 14.94 -3.75
CA LYS A 470 -23.97 14.20 -5.02
C LYS A 470 -23.94 15.19 -6.16
N TYR A 471 -23.49 14.72 -7.32
CA TYR A 471 -23.47 15.51 -8.53
C TYR A 471 -23.95 14.74 -9.76
N ASP A 472 -24.40 15.51 -10.75
CA ASP A 472 -24.72 15.10 -12.11
C ASP A 472 -24.16 16.19 -13.04
N VAL A 473 -23.16 15.84 -13.83
CA VAL A 473 -22.48 16.74 -14.77
C VAL A 473 -22.87 16.32 -16.18
N VAL A 474 -23.43 17.26 -16.95
CA VAL A 474 -23.90 17.01 -18.32
C VAL A 474 -23.25 17.98 -19.29
N LYS A 475 -22.64 17.47 -20.36
CA LYS A 475 -22.01 18.28 -21.40
C LYS A 475 -23.05 19.17 -22.04
N VAL A 476 -22.75 20.46 -22.11
CA VAL A 476 -23.61 21.40 -22.82
C VAL A 476 -23.31 21.25 -24.30
N ASN A 477 -24.28 20.69 -25.03
CA ASN A 477 -24.25 20.74 -26.48
C ASN A 477 -24.43 22.21 -26.87
N SER A 478 -23.34 22.89 -27.21
CA SER A 478 -23.46 24.12 -27.98
C SER A 478 -24.19 23.74 -29.26
N ALA A 479 -25.37 24.31 -29.49
CA ALA A 479 -26.03 24.17 -30.77
C ALA A 479 -25.01 24.60 -31.83
N PRO A 480 -24.63 23.73 -32.78
CA PRO A 480 -23.80 24.15 -33.90
C PRO A 480 -24.44 25.39 -34.50
N SER A 481 -23.62 26.40 -34.79
CA SER A 481 -24.01 27.73 -35.26
C SER A 481 -24.62 27.72 -36.67
N TYR A 482 -25.41 26.70 -37.02
CA TYR A 482 -26.18 26.62 -38.25
C TYR A 482 -27.07 27.85 -38.42
N LEU A 483 -27.59 28.44 -37.35
CA LEU A 483 -28.35 29.70 -37.43
C LEU A 483 -27.50 30.91 -37.82
N SER A 484 -26.25 31.04 -37.34
CA SER A 484 -25.40 32.17 -37.73
C SER A 484 -24.88 32.01 -39.15
N ASN A 485 -24.56 30.77 -39.56
CA ASN A 485 -24.16 30.48 -40.93
C ASN A 485 -25.34 30.59 -41.90
N PHE A 486 -26.55 30.23 -41.51
CA PHE A 486 -27.75 30.40 -42.34
C PHE A 486 -28.11 31.88 -42.51
N VAL A 487 -28.07 32.68 -41.44
CA VAL A 487 -28.29 34.13 -41.52
C VAL A 487 -27.20 34.79 -42.36
N ALA A 488 -25.92 34.45 -42.17
CA ALA A 488 -24.84 34.96 -43.01
C ALA A 488 -25.03 34.58 -44.49
N THR A 489 -25.39 33.33 -44.78
CA THR A 489 -25.64 32.86 -46.15
C THR A 489 -26.84 33.57 -46.78
N VAL A 490 -27.94 33.72 -46.04
CA VAL A 490 -29.15 34.42 -46.52
C VAL A 490 -28.85 35.90 -46.75
N VAL A 491 -28.10 36.56 -45.87
CA VAL A 491 -27.68 37.95 -46.05
C VAL A 491 -26.73 38.09 -47.24
N SER A 492 -25.77 37.18 -47.43
CA SER A 492 -24.88 37.19 -48.58
C SER A 492 -25.62 36.96 -49.89
N VAL A 493 -26.58 36.03 -49.94
CA VAL A 493 -27.43 35.78 -51.12
C VAL A 493 -28.33 36.98 -51.41
N TRP A 494 -28.89 37.62 -50.38
CA TRP A 494 -29.69 38.83 -50.53
C TRP A 494 -28.87 40.01 -51.08
N PHE A 495 -27.66 40.24 -50.55
CA PHE A 495 -26.75 41.25 -51.08
C PHE A 495 -26.36 40.97 -52.53
N PHE A 496 -26.11 39.71 -52.89
CA PHE A 496 -25.77 39.33 -54.26
C PHE A 496 -26.94 39.56 -55.22
N LEU A 497 -28.17 39.23 -54.82
CA LEU A 497 -29.38 39.47 -55.60
C LEU A 497 -29.66 40.98 -55.77
N CYS A 498 -29.46 41.79 -54.73
CA CYS A 498 -29.58 43.26 -54.80
C CYS A 498 -28.48 43.94 -55.65
N MET A 499 -27.40 43.25 -56.02
CA MET A 499 -26.42 43.77 -56.98
C MET A 499 -26.71 43.34 -58.43
N MET A 500 -27.55 42.33 -58.63
CA MET A 500 -27.89 41.80 -59.97
C MET A 500 -29.18 42.39 -60.55
N PHE A 501 -30.03 42.98 -59.73
CA PHE A 501 -31.24 43.71 -60.10
C PHE A 501 -31.14 45.15 -59.60
#